data_AF-A0AAV9KX42-F1
#
_entry.id   AF-A0AAV9KX42-F1
#
_cell.length_a   1.000
_cell.length_b   1.000
_cell.length_c   1.000
_cell.angle_alpha   90.00
_cell.angle_beta   90.00
_cell.angle_gamma   90.00
#
_symmetry.space_group_name_H-M   'P 1'
#
loop_
_entity.id
_entity.type
_entity.pdbx_description
1 polymer ?
#
loop_
_entity_poly.entity_id
_entity_poly.type
_entity_poly.pdbx_seq_one_letter_code
_entity_poly.pdbx_strand_id
1 'polypeptide(L)'
;MENKNARWYIMADDDTIFFLDNLVEVLSKYDHRKYFYVGMNSETHASNVAHSFNMAFGGGGYAFNYALVEAMVENLDICIKKYQTYYGGDHILQSCVADLGVSLTQEKGFHQVFLTSLNLHGDISGFLSAHPQSPLISLHHLDYVDPIFPFMNQSQSLNHLMEVAKNGQFQSRLLQQIICYHKPENWTFSISWGYSIQIYESIFPPSFIQIPLQTFIPWSKLYKPFFVFNTRLPNNNPCDAPHVLFFESIKNMSSGSYNWLQIITRRYSRNCHLVYQMAITLQIIYQKFMSFLP
;
A
#
# COMPACT_ATOMS: atom_id res chain seq x y z
N MET A 1 -20.20 22.24 -16.54
CA MET A 1 -20.18 20.90 -15.92
C MET A 1 -21.60 20.46 -15.54
N GLU A 2 -21.96 19.21 -15.83
CA GLU A 2 -23.35 18.69 -15.71
C GLU A 2 -23.78 18.33 -14.29
N ASN A 3 -22.85 17.92 -13.41
CA ASN A 3 -23.17 17.56 -12.02
C ASN A 3 -22.63 18.58 -11.01
N LYS A 4 -23.47 19.54 -10.60
CA LYS A 4 -23.12 20.56 -9.61
C LYS A 4 -22.99 20.04 -8.17
N ASN A 5 -23.38 18.79 -7.91
CA ASN A 5 -23.29 18.17 -6.59
C ASN A 5 -22.00 17.36 -6.40
N ALA A 6 -21.23 17.14 -7.47
CA ALA A 6 -19.94 16.47 -7.37
C ALA A 6 -18.97 17.34 -6.57
N ARG A 7 -18.30 16.74 -5.57
CA ARG A 7 -17.28 17.43 -4.75
C ARG A 7 -15.86 17.10 -5.20
N TRP A 8 -15.68 15.88 -5.71
CA TRP A 8 -14.40 15.32 -6.11
C TRP A 8 -14.56 14.59 -7.44
N TYR A 9 -13.52 14.66 -8.26
CA TYR A 9 -13.33 13.91 -9.50
C TYR A 9 -12.11 13.04 -9.32
N ILE A 10 -12.26 11.74 -9.56
CA ILE A 10 -11.18 10.76 -9.44
C ILE A 10 -10.78 10.32 -10.84
N MET A 11 -9.48 10.28 -11.12
CA MET A 11 -8.91 9.76 -12.35
C MET A 11 -7.97 8.61 -12.01
N ALA A 12 -8.06 7.52 -12.76
CA ALA A 12 -7.25 6.34 -12.58
C ALA A 12 -7.21 5.46 -13.85
N ASP A 13 -6.21 4.59 -13.93
CA ASP A 13 -6.12 3.55 -14.96
C ASP A 13 -7.12 2.40 -14.69
N ASP A 14 -7.48 1.64 -15.73
CA ASP A 14 -8.54 0.62 -15.68
C ASP A 14 -8.18 -0.67 -14.93
N ASP A 15 -6.91 -0.82 -14.58
CA ASP A 15 -6.32 -1.89 -13.76
C ASP A 15 -5.95 -1.42 -12.34
N THR A 16 -6.56 -0.31 -11.89
CA THR A 16 -6.44 0.22 -10.52
C THR A 16 -7.57 -0.29 -9.63
N ILE A 17 -7.24 -0.81 -8.44
CA ILE A 17 -8.21 -1.16 -7.40
C ILE A 17 -8.26 -0.06 -6.35
N PHE A 18 -9.47 0.41 -6.02
CA PHE A 18 -9.70 1.41 -4.98
C PHE A 18 -10.35 0.84 -3.71
N PHE A 19 -9.87 1.32 -2.57
CA PHE A 19 -10.48 1.16 -1.26
C PHE A 19 -11.34 2.40 -0.98
N LEU A 20 -12.57 2.38 -1.49
CA LEU A 20 -13.42 3.58 -1.59
C LEU A 20 -13.71 4.25 -0.24
N ASP A 21 -13.92 3.49 0.82
CA ASP A 21 -14.19 4.09 2.14
C ASP A 21 -12.98 4.87 2.67
N ASN A 22 -11.78 4.32 2.48
CA ASN A 22 -10.54 5.01 2.83
C ASN A 22 -10.32 6.24 1.94
N LEU A 23 -10.64 6.17 0.64
CA LEU A 23 -10.60 7.32 -0.26
C LEU A 23 -11.53 8.44 0.22
N VAL A 24 -12.78 8.12 0.54
CA VAL A 24 -13.77 9.09 1.03
C VAL A 24 -13.32 9.70 2.36
N GLU A 25 -12.82 8.89 3.28
CA GLU A 25 -12.29 9.35 4.57
C GLU A 25 -11.12 10.32 4.38
N VAL A 26 -10.16 9.98 3.53
CA VAL A 26 -8.99 10.83 3.23
C VAL A 26 -9.41 12.15 2.58
N LEU A 27 -10.28 12.10 1.56
CA LEU A 27 -10.74 13.30 0.87
C LEU A 27 -11.63 14.20 1.75
N SER A 28 -12.28 13.64 2.77
CA SER A 28 -13.10 14.41 3.73
C SER A 28 -12.29 15.40 4.58
N LYS A 29 -10.96 15.21 4.67
CA LYS A 29 -10.04 16.11 5.39
C LYS A 29 -9.89 17.47 4.71
N TYR A 30 -10.19 17.55 3.42
CA TYR A 30 -9.93 18.72 2.58
C TYR A 30 -11.23 19.50 2.31
N ASP A 31 -11.14 20.84 2.35
CA ASP A 31 -12.26 21.70 1.97
C ASP A 31 -12.45 21.63 0.44
N HIS A 32 -13.47 20.90 0.00
CA HIS A 32 -13.82 20.69 -1.41
C HIS A 32 -14.04 21.99 -2.23
N ARG A 33 -14.16 23.16 -1.57
CA ARG A 33 -14.31 24.47 -2.22
C ARG A 33 -12.97 25.14 -2.58
N LYS A 34 -11.84 24.63 -2.07
CA LYS A 34 -10.49 25.14 -2.36
C LYS A 34 -9.78 24.24 -3.35
N TYR A 35 -8.78 24.74 -4.07
CA TYR A 35 -8.05 23.95 -5.05
C TYR A 35 -7.14 22.91 -4.42
N PHE A 36 -7.44 21.64 -4.71
CA PHE A 36 -6.69 20.48 -4.27
C PHE A 36 -6.50 19.50 -5.42
N TYR A 37 -5.24 19.15 -5.65
CA TYR A 37 -4.80 18.03 -6.47
C TYR A 37 -4.16 17.01 -5.54
N VAL A 38 -4.82 15.88 -5.29
CA VAL A 38 -4.45 14.90 -4.27
C VAL A 38 -4.09 13.58 -4.93
N GLY A 39 -2.94 13.01 -4.58
CA GLY A 39 -2.49 11.73 -5.12
C GLY A 39 -1.08 11.39 -4.63
N MET A 40 -0.34 10.55 -5.35
CA MET A 40 1.03 10.21 -4.97
C MET A 40 1.93 10.05 -6.20
N ASN A 41 3.21 10.33 -6.01
CA ASN A 41 4.23 10.08 -7.01
C ASN A 41 4.55 8.57 -7.11
N SER A 42 5.34 8.17 -8.12
CA SER A 42 5.73 6.77 -8.28
C SER A 42 6.67 6.32 -7.15
N GLU A 43 6.54 5.06 -6.71
CA GLU A 43 7.50 4.41 -5.82
C GLU A 43 8.90 4.30 -6.44
N THR A 44 9.00 4.38 -7.77
CA THR A 44 10.26 4.24 -8.51
C THR A 44 10.86 5.60 -8.87
N HIS A 45 12.15 5.76 -8.62
CA HIS A 45 12.85 7.03 -8.85
C HIS A 45 12.91 7.39 -10.34
N ALA A 46 13.10 6.39 -11.20
CA ALA A 46 13.21 6.58 -12.63
C ALA A 46 11.95 7.20 -13.27
N SER A 47 10.77 6.76 -12.85
CA SER A 47 9.50 7.31 -13.34
C SER A 47 9.34 8.78 -12.91
N ASN A 48 9.69 9.11 -11.67
CA ASN A 48 9.63 10.51 -11.21
C ASN A 48 10.63 11.42 -11.92
N VAL A 49 11.82 10.92 -12.27
CA VAL A 49 12.81 11.67 -13.06
C VAL A 49 12.36 11.85 -14.52
N ALA A 50 11.73 10.83 -15.12
CA ALA A 50 11.25 10.88 -16.50
C ALA A 50 10.01 11.78 -16.67
N HIS A 51 9.16 11.87 -15.64
CA HIS A 51 7.94 12.68 -15.64
C HIS A 51 8.10 13.89 -14.72
N SER A 52 7.70 13.77 -13.45
CA SER A 52 7.79 14.86 -12.47
C SER A 52 7.60 14.32 -11.05
N PHE A 53 8.34 14.87 -10.08
CA PHE A 53 8.13 14.61 -8.65
C PHE A 53 6.86 15.27 -8.10
N ASN A 54 6.27 16.20 -8.85
CA ASN A 54 5.04 16.91 -8.51
C ASN A 54 3.81 16.36 -9.24
N MET A 55 3.95 15.21 -9.91
CA MET A 55 2.86 14.54 -10.61
C MET A 55 2.34 13.38 -9.78
N ALA A 56 1.02 13.34 -9.59
CA ALA A 56 0.34 12.11 -9.22
C ALA A 56 0.20 11.24 -10.45
N PHE A 57 0.64 9.99 -10.34
CA PHE A 57 0.57 9.06 -11.46
C PHE A 57 -0.84 8.44 -11.55
N GLY A 58 -1.36 8.32 -12.76
CA GLY A 58 -2.72 7.86 -13.07
C GLY A 58 -2.98 6.42 -12.65
N GLY A 59 -1.96 5.56 -12.73
CA GLY A 59 -2.09 4.19 -12.23
C GLY A 59 -2.38 4.14 -10.73
N GLY A 60 -1.67 4.91 -9.90
CA GLY A 60 -2.02 5.06 -8.49
C GLY A 60 -3.35 5.78 -8.31
N GLY A 61 -3.75 6.57 -9.29
CA GLY A 61 -4.94 7.39 -9.25
C GLY A 61 -4.75 8.68 -8.47
N TYR A 62 -5.60 9.66 -8.77
CA TYR A 62 -5.60 10.97 -8.12
C TYR A 62 -6.97 11.61 -8.14
N ALA A 63 -7.14 12.61 -7.27
CA ALA A 63 -8.36 13.32 -7.04
C ALA A 63 -8.19 14.83 -7.28
N PHE A 64 -9.17 15.43 -7.93
CA PHE A 64 -9.35 16.87 -8.01
C PHE A 64 -10.63 17.25 -7.30
N ASN A 65 -10.63 18.37 -6.58
CA ASN A 65 -11.88 18.92 -6.09
C ASN A 65 -12.62 19.66 -7.22
N TYR A 66 -13.94 19.85 -7.06
CA TYR A 66 -14.79 20.47 -8.07
C TYR A 66 -14.29 21.86 -8.53
N ALA A 67 -13.91 22.73 -7.59
CA ALA A 67 -13.52 24.10 -7.92
C ALA A 67 -12.24 24.16 -8.77
N LEU A 68 -11.31 23.22 -8.57
CA LEU A 68 -10.10 23.12 -9.40
C LEU A 68 -10.45 22.65 -10.81
N VAL A 69 -11.31 21.64 -10.94
CA VAL A 69 -11.77 21.17 -12.25
C VAL A 69 -12.49 22.29 -12.99
N GLU A 70 -13.31 23.09 -12.30
CA GLU A 70 -14.02 24.24 -12.88
C GLU A 70 -13.07 25.27 -13.47
N ALA A 71 -12.04 25.66 -12.72
CA ALA A 71 -11.02 26.57 -13.21
C ALA A 71 -10.19 25.97 -14.36
N MET A 72 -9.91 24.67 -14.31
CA MET A 72 -9.10 23.98 -15.32
C MET A 72 -9.83 23.85 -16.65
N VAL A 73 -11.12 23.49 -16.66
CA VAL A 73 -11.88 23.25 -17.89
C VAL A 73 -12.07 24.50 -18.74
N GLU A 74 -12.01 25.70 -18.16
CA GLU A 74 -12.10 26.96 -18.91
C GLU A 74 -10.99 27.10 -19.96
N ASN A 75 -9.79 26.55 -19.68
CA ASN A 75 -8.62 26.69 -20.54
C ASN A 75 -7.93 25.35 -20.87
N LEU A 76 -8.62 24.22 -20.63
CA LEU A 76 -8.03 22.89 -20.75
C LEU A 76 -7.52 22.60 -22.17
N ASP A 77 -8.27 22.97 -23.21
CA ASP A 77 -7.87 22.77 -24.61
C ASP A 77 -6.57 23.51 -24.97
N ILE A 78 -6.40 24.72 -24.42
CA ILE A 78 -5.20 25.53 -24.60
C ILE A 78 -4.04 24.87 -23.86
N CYS A 79 -4.28 24.41 -22.63
CA CYS A 79 -3.28 23.75 -21.82
C CYS A 79 -2.77 22.45 -22.44
N ILE A 80 -3.67 21.58 -22.93
CA ILE A 80 -3.31 20.33 -23.60
C ILE A 80 -2.42 20.61 -24.83
N LYS A 81 -2.77 21.62 -25.63
CA LYS A 81 -1.95 22.03 -26.79
C LYS A 81 -0.58 22.59 -26.38
N LYS A 82 -0.52 23.34 -25.28
CA LYS A 82 0.72 23.91 -24.72
C LYS A 82 1.69 22.80 -24.30
N TYR A 83 1.19 21.74 -23.65
CA TYR A 83 2.01 20.64 -23.13
C TYR A 83 1.94 19.36 -23.97
N GLN A 84 1.56 19.45 -25.25
CA GLN A 84 1.39 18.29 -26.14
C GLN A 84 2.63 17.40 -26.32
N THR A 85 3.83 17.91 -26.00
CA THR A 85 5.08 17.15 -26.07
C THR A 85 5.38 16.35 -24.81
N TYR A 86 4.58 16.51 -23.74
CA TYR A 86 4.75 15.77 -22.50
C TYR A 86 4.19 14.36 -22.66
N TYR A 87 4.88 13.38 -22.09
CA TYR A 87 4.46 11.99 -22.16
C TYR A 87 3.41 11.69 -21.08
N GLY A 88 2.25 11.20 -21.51
CA GLY A 88 1.15 10.77 -20.64
C GLY A 88 0.17 11.89 -20.26
N GLY A 89 -1.12 11.52 -20.12
CA GLY A 89 -2.17 12.45 -19.72
C GLY A 89 -1.94 13.06 -18.34
N ASP A 90 -1.38 12.28 -17.42
CA ASP A 90 -1.09 12.72 -16.06
C ASP A 90 -0.10 13.89 -16.01
N HIS A 91 0.94 13.85 -16.84
CA HIS A 91 1.97 14.89 -16.86
C HIS A 91 1.43 16.19 -17.46
N ILE A 92 0.56 16.07 -18.48
CA ILE A 92 -0.15 17.21 -19.06
C ILE A 92 -1.07 17.83 -18.00
N LEU A 93 -1.91 17.03 -17.34
CA LEU A 93 -2.84 17.51 -16.33
C LEU A 93 -2.12 18.14 -15.13
N GLN A 94 -1.03 17.52 -14.65
CA GLN A 94 -0.20 18.12 -13.61
C GLN A 94 0.30 19.51 -14.02
N SER A 95 0.72 19.68 -15.28
CA SER A 95 1.22 20.96 -15.79
C SER A 95 0.10 21.99 -15.90
N CYS A 96 -1.11 21.59 -16.30
CA CYS A 96 -2.30 22.45 -16.29
C CYS A 96 -2.68 22.92 -14.90
N VAL A 97 -2.63 22.02 -13.92
CA VAL A 97 -2.90 22.33 -12.51
C VAL A 97 -1.83 23.28 -11.95
N ALA A 98 -0.57 23.11 -12.36
CA ALA A 98 0.52 24.00 -11.98
C ALA A 98 0.39 25.41 -12.57
N ASP A 99 -0.15 25.55 -13.79
CA ASP A 99 -0.47 26.87 -14.39
C ASP A 99 -1.50 27.65 -13.55
N LEU A 100 -2.35 26.94 -12.79
CA LEU A 100 -3.29 27.54 -11.83
C LEU A 100 -2.67 27.80 -10.45
N GLY A 101 -1.37 27.57 -10.28
CA GLY A 101 -0.64 27.77 -9.03
C GLY A 101 -0.89 26.68 -7.97
N VAL A 102 -1.40 25.52 -8.37
CA VAL A 102 -1.75 24.42 -7.46
C VAL A 102 -0.68 23.34 -7.53
N SER A 103 -0.16 22.94 -6.37
CA SER A 103 0.81 21.86 -6.25
C SER A 103 0.16 20.55 -5.82
N LEU A 104 0.81 19.42 -6.13
CA LEU A 104 0.40 18.11 -5.65
C LEU A 104 0.39 18.04 -4.11
N THR A 105 -0.74 17.59 -3.58
CA THR A 105 -0.91 17.18 -2.19
C THR A 105 -0.71 15.67 -2.10
N GLN A 106 0.38 15.25 -1.45
CA GLN A 106 0.78 13.86 -1.41
C GLN A 106 0.04 13.06 -0.31
N GLU A 107 -0.66 12.01 -0.72
CA GLU A 107 -1.32 11.05 0.17
C GLU A 107 -0.70 9.66 -0.01
N LYS A 108 -0.10 9.12 1.07
CA LYS A 108 0.75 7.92 1.02
C LYS A 108 0.03 6.61 0.68
N GLY A 109 -1.31 6.64 0.64
CA GLY A 109 -2.13 5.46 0.34
C GLY A 109 -2.40 5.23 -1.14
N PHE A 110 -2.06 6.18 -2.02
CA PHE A 110 -2.13 5.97 -3.46
C PHE A 110 -0.85 5.29 -3.93
N HIS A 111 -0.98 4.17 -4.64
CA HIS A 111 0.17 3.38 -5.07
C HIS A 111 0.14 3.03 -6.55
N GLN A 112 1.17 3.43 -7.28
CA GLN A 112 1.35 3.11 -8.71
C GLN A 112 1.74 1.64 -8.91
N VAL A 113 2.38 1.02 -7.91
CA VAL A 113 2.96 -0.33 -7.85
C VAL A 113 3.51 -0.87 -9.19
N PHE A 114 4.34 -0.05 -9.85
CA PHE A 114 5.31 -0.48 -10.85
C PHE A 114 6.54 -1.10 -10.16
N LEU A 115 6.30 -2.17 -9.40
CA LEU A 115 7.30 -2.91 -8.61
C LEU A 115 7.68 -4.26 -9.26
N THR A 116 7.51 -4.33 -10.57
CA THR A 116 7.80 -5.48 -11.44
C THR A 116 8.38 -4.96 -12.76
N SER A 117 9.08 -5.78 -13.54
CA SER A 117 9.54 -5.40 -14.89
C SER A 117 8.60 -6.04 -15.90
N LEU A 118 8.44 -5.46 -17.10
CA LEU A 118 7.61 -5.99 -18.21
C LEU A 118 7.73 -7.51 -18.47
N ASN A 119 8.80 -8.17 -17.99
CA ASN A 119 9.08 -9.59 -18.20
C ASN A 119 9.27 -10.41 -16.91
N LEU A 120 9.03 -9.85 -15.72
CA LEU A 120 9.24 -10.53 -14.44
C LEU A 120 8.14 -10.14 -13.46
N HIS A 121 7.27 -11.11 -13.12
CA HIS A 121 6.40 -10.99 -11.95
C HIS A 121 7.28 -10.78 -10.71
N GLY A 122 6.89 -9.81 -9.88
CA GLY A 122 7.62 -9.45 -8.69
C GLY A 122 6.79 -9.69 -7.44
N ASP A 123 7.47 -10.15 -6.40
CA ASP A 123 6.91 -10.34 -5.07
C ASP A 123 6.85 -8.99 -4.33
N ILE A 124 5.65 -8.40 -4.24
CA ILE A 124 5.43 -7.13 -3.52
C ILE A 124 5.20 -7.30 -2.02
N SER A 125 5.35 -8.51 -1.45
CA SER A 125 5.00 -8.78 -0.05
C SER A 125 5.79 -7.95 0.95
N GLY A 126 7.07 -7.67 0.68
CA GLY A 126 7.90 -6.82 1.52
C GLY A 126 7.44 -5.36 1.54
N PHE A 127 6.86 -4.87 0.44
CA PHE A 127 6.27 -3.54 0.35
C PHE A 127 4.95 -3.48 1.12
N LEU A 128 4.03 -4.41 0.84
CA LEU A 128 2.72 -4.46 1.51
C LEU A 128 2.84 -4.69 3.03
N SER A 129 3.82 -5.50 3.48
CA SER A 129 4.02 -5.79 4.90
C SER A 129 4.57 -4.61 5.72
N ALA A 130 5.11 -3.59 5.05
CA ALA A 130 5.74 -2.42 5.69
C ALA A 130 5.00 -1.13 5.32
N HIS A 131 3.72 -1.23 4.94
CA HIS A 131 2.93 -0.06 4.58
C HIS A 131 2.86 0.91 5.77
N PRO A 132 3.04 2.22 5.55
CA PRO A 132 3.05 3.22 6.60
C PRO A 132 1.70 3.29 7.34
N GLN A 133 1.69 4.02 8.45
CA GLN A 133 0.47 4.33 9.22
C GLN A 133 -0.40 5.37 8.48
N SER A 134 -0.90 4.99 7.30
CA SER A 134 -1.85 5.74 6.49
C SER A 134 -2.91 4.79 5.93
N PRO A 135 -4.14 5.26 5.65
CA PRO A 135 -5.13 4.44 4.96
C PRO A 135 -4.61 4.03 3.58
N LEU A 136 -4.79 2.75 3.23
CA LEU A 136 -4.56 2.26 1.87
C LEU A 136 -5.70 2.76 0.98
N ILE A 137 -5.39 3.44 -0.12
CA ILE A 137 -6.38 4.08 -0.99
C ILE A 137 -6.50 3.34 -2.32
N SER A 138 -5.38 2.99 -2.93
CA SER A 138 -5.36 2.30 -4.22
C SER A 138 -4.12 1.45 -4.41
N LEU A 139 -4.26 0.43 -5.25
CA LEU A 139 -3.18 -0.43 -5.72
C LEU A 139 -3.36 -0.64 -7.23
N HIS A 140 -2.26 -0.63 -7.98
CA HIS A 140 -2.25 -0.65 -9.44
C HIS A 140 -1.35 -1.76 -9.99
N HIS A 141 -1.57 -2.18 -11.24
CA HIS A 141 -0.84 -3.27 -11.90
C HIS A 141 -0.75 -4.57 -11.09
N LEU A 142 -1.83 -4.93 -10.39
CA LEU A 142 -1.87 -6.16 -9.60
C LEU A 142 -1.93 -7.44 -10.47
N ASP A 143 -2.11 -7.29 -11.78
CA ASP A 143 -2.00 -8.31 -12.83
C ASP A 143 -0.54 -8.67 -13.19
N TYR A 144 0.41 -7.76 -12.95
CA TYR A 144 1.85 -8.01 -13.19
C TYR A 144 2.63 -8.46 -11.95
N VAL A 145 2.01 -8.58 -10.78
CA VAL A 145 2.67 -9.02 -9.53
C VAL A 145 2.38 -10.49 -9.22
N ASP A 146 3.23 -11.10 -8.40
CA ASP A 146 2.91 -12.40 -7.81
C ASP A 146 1.62 -12.30 -6.96
N PRO A 147 0.84 -13.39 -6.79
CA PRO A 147 -0.32 -13.39 -5.90
C PRO A 147 0.04 -12.85 -4.51
N ILE A 148 -0.69 -11.81 -4.07
CA ILE A 148 -0.52 -11.15 -2.76
C ILE A 148 -0.45 -12.16 -1.59
N PHE A 149 -1.29 -13.20 -1.64
CA PHE A 149 -1.32 -14.32 -0.70
C PHE A 149 -0.75 -15.60 -1.34
N PRO A 150 0.04 -16.38 -0.58
CA PRO A 150 0.60 -17.63 -1.09
C PRO A 150 -0.49 -18.69 -1.29
N PHE A 151 -0.24 -19.65 -2.17
CA PHE A 151 -1.16 -20.78 -2.48
C PHE A 151 -2.51 -20.39 -3.09
N MET A 152 -2.67 -19.13 -3.49
CA MET A 152 -3.81 -18.63 -4.24
C MET A 152 -3.35 -18.22 -5.65
N ASN A 153 -4.24 -18.29 -6.63
CA ASN A 153 -4.02 -17.57 -7.89
C ASN A 153 -4.29 -16.07 -7.70
N GLN A 154 -3.95 -15.27 -8.72
CA GLN A 154 -4.03 -13.81 -8.64
C GLN A 154 -5.44 -13.30 -8.34
N SER A 155 -6.46 -13.78 -9.06
CA SER A 155 -7.86 -13.39 -8.83
C SER A 155 -8.36 -13.79 -7.44
N GLN A 156 -8.04 -15.01 -6.99
CA GLN A 156 -8.38 -15.49 -5.65
C GLN A 156 -7.72 -14.63 -4.56
N SER A 157 -6.45 -14.31 -4.75
CA SER A 157 -5.67 -13.47 -3.84
C SER A 157 -6.24 -12.04 -3.73
N LEU A 158 -6.65 -11.45 -4.85
CA LEU A 158 -7.31 -10.14 -4.88
C LEU A 158 -8.68 -10.17 -4.21
N ASN A 159 -9.50 -11.18 -4.53
CA ASN A 159 -10.80 -11.35 -3.88
C ASN A 159 -10.64 -11.51 -2.36
N HIS A 160 -9.65 -12.28 -1.92
CA HIS A 160 -9.32 -12.45 -0.51
C HIS A 160 -8.92 -11.11 0.14
N LEU A 161 -8.03 -10.32 -0.49
CA LEU A 161 -7.68 -8.99 0.02
C LEU A 161 -8.93 -8.10 0.16
N MET A 162 -9.83 -8.12 -0.83
CA MET A 162 -11.05 -7.33 -0.81
C MET A 162 -12.05 -7.80 0.26
N GLU A 163 -12.12 -9.10 0.55
CA GLU A 163 -12.92 -9.63 1.66
C GLU A 163 -12.37 -9.14 3.01
N VAL A 164 -11.05 -9.15 3.19
CA VAL A 164 -10.41 -8.58 4.39
C VAL A 164 -10.69 -7.09 4.50
N ALA A 165 -10.59 -6.34 3.39
CA ALA A 165 -10.82 -4.90 3.36
C ALA A 165 -12.26 -4.51 3.71
N LYS A 166 -13.24 -5.32 3.28
CA LYS A 166 -14.66 -5.12 3.61
C LYS A 166 -15.00 -5.42 5.07
N ASN A 167 -14.13 -6.13 5.77
CA ASN A 167 -14.34 -6.38 7.19
C ASN A 167 -14.00 -5.10 7.98
N GLY A 168 -15.02 -4.51 8.60
CA GLY A 168 -14.91 -3.24 9.33
C GLY A 168 -13.86 -3.21 10.45
N GLN A 169 -13.32 -4.36 10.86
CA GLN A 169 -12.20 -4.41 11.81
C GLN A 169 -10.85 -4.02 11.19
N PHE A 170 -10.68 -4.21 9.88
CA PHE A 170 -9.40 -3.99 9.18
C PHE A 170 -9.44 -2.80 8.23
N GLN A 171 -10.62 -2.36 7.80
CA GLN A 171 -10.83 -1.39 6.71
C GLN A 171 -9.91 -0.16 6.75
N SER A 172 -9.90 0.61 7.85
CA SER A 172 -9.10 1.84 7.98
C SER A 172 -7.62 1.59 8.32
N ARG A 173 -7.25 0.33 8.61
CA ARG A 173 -5.90 -0.06 9.05
C ARG A 173 -5.23 -1.08 8.14
N LEU A 174 -5.86 -1.49 7.05
CA LEU A 174 -5.37 -2.53 6.16
C LEU A 174 -3.93 -2.23 5.73
N LEU A 175 -3.07 -3.26 5.80
CA LEU A 175 -1.63 -3.22 5.54
C LEU A 175 -0.77 -2.40 6.51
N GLN A 176 -1.34 -1.55 7.36
CA GLN A 176 -0.55 -0.69 8.24
C GLN A 176 0.35 -1.54 9.15
N GLN A 177 1.64 -1.18 9.22
CA GLN A 177 2.63 -1.95 9.97
C GLN A 177 2.72 -1.54 11.44
N ILE A 178 2.51 -2.48 12.36
CA ILE A 178 2.74 -2.33 13.81
C ILE A 178 3.90 -3.21 14.25
N ILE A 179 4.77 -2.68 15.12
CA ILE A 179 5.96 -3.39 15.62
C ILE A 179 5.81 -3.64 17.11
N CYS A 180 6.03 -4.90 17.51
CA CYS A 180 5.79 -5.38 18.87
C CYS A 180 6.97 -6.22 19.35
N TYR A 181 7.13 -6.33 20.66
CA TYR A 181 8.22 -7.09 21.27
C TYR A 181 7.70 -8.14 22.23
N HIS A 182 8.21 -9.36 22.10
CA HIS A 182 8.02 -10.40 23.09
C HIS A 182 9.32 -10.56 23.89
N LYS A 183 9.37 -9.87 25.04
CA LYS A 183 10.57 -9.80 25.89
C LYS A 183 11.07 -11.15 26.41
N PRO A 184 10.23 -12.12 26.83
CA PRO A 184 10.72 -13.39 27.37
C PRO A 184 11.63 -14.16 26.41
N GLU A 185 11.27 -14.22 25.12
CA GLU A 185 12.05 -14.92 24.09
C GLU A 185 12.94 -13.97 23.27
N ASN A 186 12.98 -12.67 23.61
CA ASN A 186 13.70 -11.64 22.85
C ASN A 186 13.28 -11.55 21.37
N TRP A 187 11.99 -11.66 21.06
CA TRP A 187 11.49 -11.62 19.68
C TRP A 187 10.92 -10.26 19.29
N THR A 188 11.04 -9.94 18.00
CA THR A 188 10.37 -8.80 17.37
C THR A 188 9.29 -9.29 16.43
N PHE A 189 8.11 -8.70 16.52
CA PHE A 189 6.97 -8.96 15.64
C PHE A 189 6.71 -7.70 14.81
N SER A 190 6.60 -7.88 13.49
CA SER A 190 6.09 -6.85 12.59
C SER A 190 4.78 -7.35 11.99
N ILE A 191 3.69 -6.70 12.36
CA ILE A 191 2.32 -7.08 12.04
C ILE A 191 1.79 -6.09 11.01
N SER A 192 1.43 -6.59 9.84
CA SER A 192 0.71 -5.88 8.79
C SER A 192 -0.76 -6.26 8.87
N TRP A 193 -1.62 -5.34 9.30
CA TRP A 193 -3.04 -5.62 9.56
C TRP A 193 -3.74 -6.22 8.34
N GLY A 194 -4.46 -7.32 8.57
CA GLY A 194 -5.21 -8.02 7.53
C GLY A 194 -4.35 -8.71 6.46
N TYR A 195 -3.01 -8.75 6.62
CA TYR A 195 -2.12 -9.25 5.57
C TYR A 195 -1.06 -10.24 6.06
N SER A 196 -0.09 -9.80 6.86
CA SER A 196 1.06 -10.63 7.20
C SER A 196 1.62 -10.36 8.59
N ILE A 197 2.34 -11.34 9.15
CA ILE A 197 3.12 -11.21 10.37
C ILE A 197 4.53 -11.69 10.07
N GLN A 198 5.52 -10.86 10.37
CA GLN A 198 6.94 -11.21 10.31
C GLN A 198 7.47 -11.36 11.73
N ILE A 199 8.05 -12.51 12.03
CA ILE A 199 8.59 -12.84 13.35
C ILE A 199 10.11 -12.96 13.25
N TYR A 200 10.80 -12.18 14.07
CA TYR A 200 12.26 -12.17 14.17
C TYR A 200 12.65 -12.73 15.53
N GLU A 201 13.52 -13.75 15.53
CA GLU A 201 14.06 -14.39 16.74
C GLU A 201 15.18 -13.54 17.39
N SER A 202 15.03 -12.22 17.34
CA SER A 202 15.95 -11.23 17.92
C SER A 202 15.24 -9.88 18.09
N ILE A 203 15.75 -9.05 18.98
CA ILE A 203 15.25 -7.68 19.20
C ILE A 203 15.85 -6.75 18.14
N PHE A 204 14.99 -6.18 17.29
CA PHE A 204 15.36 -5.19 16.29
C PHE A 204 14.68 -3.84 16.59
N PRO A 205 15.37 -2.71 16.37
CA PRO A 205 14.78 -1.40 16.57
C PRO A 205 13.68 -1.13 15.53
N PRO A 206 12.64 -0.34 15.86
CA PRO A 206 11.56 -0.05 14.92
C PRO A 206 12.05 0.63 13.65
N SER A 207 13.05 1.51 13.76
CA SER A 207 13.68 2.20 12.62
C SER A 207 14.31 1.25 11.60
N PHE A 208 14.70 0.03 12.00
CA PHE A 208 15.20 -0.99 11.10
C PHE A 208 14.07 -1.81 10.48
N ILE A 209 13.05 -2.15 11.27
CA ILE A 209 11.93 -2.99 10.83
C ILE A 209 10.95 -2.23 9.92
N GLN A 210 10.83 -0.92 10.07
CA GLN A 210 10.05 -0.03 9.18
C GLN A 210 10.63 0.06 7.77
N ILE A 211 11.90 -0.31 7.58
CA ILE A 211 12.50 -0.38 6.26
C ILE A 211 11.99 -1.66 5.58
N PRO A 212 11.27 -1.60 4.46
CA PRO A 212 10.71 -2.77 3.80
C PRO A 212 11.80 -3.75 3.36
N LEU A 213 11.50 -5.04 3.44
CA LEU A 213 12.30 -6.08 2.77
C LEU A 213 12.14 -5.91 1.26
N GLN A 214 13.24 -5.84 0.54
CA GLN A 214 13.22 -5.73 -0.91
C GLN A 214 12.94 -7.09 -1.55
N THR A 215 11.69 -7.51 -1.51
CA THR A 215 11.18 -8.67 -2.27
C THR A 215 10.84 -8.29 -3.71
N PHE A 216 10.64 -6.98 -3.96
CA PHE A 216 10.20 -6.40 -5.21
C PHE A 216 11.36 -5.86 -6.06
N ILE A 217 11.07 -5.63 -7.34
CA ILE A 217 12.06 -5.24 -8.35
C ILE A 217 11.65 -3.87 -8.90
N PRO A 218 12.57 -2.92 -9.10
CA PRO A 218 12.18 -1.65 -9.72
C PRO A 218 11.80 -1.87 -11.19
N TRP A 219 10.74 -1.19 -11.64
CA TRP A 219 10.33 -1.13 -13.05
C TRP A 219 11.49 -0.77 -13.99
N SER A 220 12.29 0.21 -13.59
CA SER A 220 13.44 0.67 -14.35
C SER A 220 14.68 0.79 -13.47
N LYS A 221 15.82 0.35 -14.03
CA LYS A 221 17.14 0.44 -13.40
C LYS A 221 17.98 1.62 -13.94
N LEU A 222 17.35 2.54 -14.68
CA LEU A 222 18.04 3.66 -15.33
C LEU A 222 18.68 4.63 -14.33
N TYR A 223 17.99 4.90 -13.22
CA TYR A 223 18.43 5.88 -12.21
C TYR A 223 18.59 5.22 -10.85
N LYS A 224 19.66 5.59 -10.12
CA LYS A 224 19.90 5.18 -8.72
C LYS A 224 19.79 6.41 -7.80
N PRO A 225 19.23 6.29 -6.59
CA PRO A 225 18.61 5.09 -6.01
C PRO A 225 17.36 4.66 -6.79
N PHE A 226 17.00 3.36 -6.76
CA PHE A 226 15.92 2.84 -7.62
C PHE A 226 14.52 3.19 -7.12
N PHE A 227 14.36 3.33 -5.80
CA PHE A 227 13.11 3.66 -5.14
C PHE A 227 13.22 5.02 -4.47
N VAL A 228 12.09 5.68 -4.23
CA VAL A 228 12.03 6.95 -3.47
C VAL A 228 12.06 6.74 -1.94
N PHE A 229 12.31 5.50 -1.51
CA PHE A 229 12.44 5.11 -0.11
C PHE A 229 13.55 4.07 0.06
N ASN A 230 14.05 3.92 1.28
CA ASN A 230 15.08 2.93 1.61
C ASN A 230 14.47 1.52 1.66
N THR A 231 15.25 0.54 1.22
CA THR A 231 14.92 -0.88 1.31
C THR A 231 16.04 -1.63 2.03
N ARG A 232 15.73 -2.79 2.61
CA ARG A 232 16.73 -3.71 3.15
C ARG A 232 16.68 -5.04 2.39
N LEU A 233 17.86 -5.58 2.12
CA LEU A 233 17.96 -6.85 1.41
C LEU A 233 17.46 -8.01 2.28
N PRO A 234 16.75 -9.00 1.70
CA PRO A 234 16.48 -10.25 2.38
C PRO A 234 17.78 -10.93 2.83
N ASN A 235 17.79 -11.47 4.04
CA ASN A 235 18.93 -12.26 4.52
C ASN A 235 18.76 -13.73 4.10
N ASN A 236 19.83 -14.35 3.60
CA ASN A 236 19.85 -15.76 3.25
C ASN A 236 20.00 -16.66 4.49
N ASN A 237 20.51 -16.12 5.60
CA ASN A 237 20.60 -16.85 6.86
C ASN A 237 19.19 -17.16 7.38
N PRO A 238 18.81 -18.45 7.49
CA PRO A 238 17.46 -18.84 7.84
C PRO A 238 17.01 -18.37 9.22
N CYS A 239 17.94 -18.08 10.14
CA CYS A 239 17.63 -17.67 11.51
C CYS A 239 17.67 -16.13 11.68
N ASP A 240 18.24 -15.38 10.73
CA ASP A 240 18.15 -13.90 10.70
C ASP A 240 16.96 -13.39 9.88
N ALA A 241 16.54 -14.15 8.87
CA ALA A 241 15.38 -13.80 8.06
C ALA A 241 14.07 -14.11 8.80
N PRO A 242 13.05 -13.25 8.71
CA PRO A 242 11.84 -13.43 9.48
C PRO A 242 11.05 -14.66 9.06
N HIS A 243 10.37 -15.26 10.01
CA HIS A 243 9.28 -16.18 9.71
C HIS A 243 8.08 -15.36 9.25
N VAL A 244 7.69 -15.54 7.99
CA VAL A 244 6.56 -14.83 7.38
C VAL A 244 5.32 -15.70 7.41
N LEU A 245 4.25 -15.09 7.88
CA LEU A 245 2.96 -15.68 8.16
C LEU A 245 1.91 -14.82 7.43
N PHE A 246 1.06 -15.43 6.60
CA PHE A 246 0.04 -14.70 5.83
C PHE A 246 -1.36 -14.92 6.41
N PHE A 247 -2.24 -13.95 6.20
CA PHE A 247 -3.63 -14.01 6.61
C PHE A 247 -4.44 -14.96 5.72
N GLU A 248 -5.01 -16.02 6.31
CA GLU A 248 -5.82 -17.00 5.57
C GLU A 248 -7.33 -16.79 5.73
N SER A 249 -7.85 -16.60 6.94
CA SER A 249 -9.30 -16.42 7.17
C SER A 249 -9.61 -15.92 8.56
N ILE A 250 -10.87 -15.51 8.74
CA ILE A 250 -11.46 -15.08 10.00
C ILE A 250 -12.48 -16.15 10.44
N LYS A 251 -12.25 -16.81 11.59
CA LYS A 251 -13.22 -17.77 12.17
C LYS A 251 -13.89 -17.23 13.42
N ASN A 252 -15.21 -17.06 13.38
CA ASN A 252 -16.02 -16.72 14.56
C ASN A 252 -15.98 -17.88 15.56
N MET A 253 -15.33 -17.70 16.72
CA MET A 253 -15.49 -18.64 17.84
C MET A 253 -16.70 -18.25 18.69
N SER A 254 -17.60 -19.22 18.89
CA SER A 254 -18.91 -19.08 19.54
C SER A 254 -18.88 -18.95 21.07
N SER A 255 -17.73 -18.65 21.70
CA SER A 255 -17.70 -18.36 23.14
C SER A 255 -16.67 -17.29 23.52
N GLY A 256 -17.18 -16.23 24.13
CA GLY A 256 -16.44 -15.30 25.00
C GLY A 256 -15.47 -14.36 24.28
N SER A 257 -15.94 -13.12 24.09
CA SER A 257 -15.14 -11.89 23.99
C SER A 257 -13.96 -11.93 22.99
N TYR A 258 -14.30 -11.83 21.70
CA TYR A 258 -13.41 -11.64 20.55
C TYR A 258 -12.29 -12.69 20.39
N ASN A 259 -12.61 -13.78 19.71
CA ASN A 259 -11.66 -14.83 19.34
C ASN A 259 -11.77 -15.13 17.84
N TRP A 260 -10.92 -14.48 17.03
CA TRP A 260 -10.74 -14.81 15.62
C TRP A 260 -9.48 -15.66 15.45
N LEU A 261 -9.61 -16.79 14.76
CA LEU A 261 -8.49 -17.69 14.46
C LEU A 261 -7.95 -17.35 13.08
N GLN A 262 -6.84 -16.60 13.01
CA GLN A 262 -6.10 -16.40 11.77
C GLN A 262 -5.32 -17.68 11.49
N ILE A 263 -5.75 -18.44 10.47
CA ILE A 263 -4.94 -19.53 9.96
C ILE A 263 -3.81 -18.89 9.15
N ILE A 264 -2.63 -19.46 9.27
CA ILE A 264 -1.40 -18.87 8.79
C ILE A 264 -0.63 -19.92 8.01
N THR A 265 -0.32 -19.62 6.76
CA THR A 265 0.47 -20.52 5.90
C THR A 265 1.90 -20.02 5.77
N ARG A 266 2.85 -20.93 6.04
CA ARG A 266 4.29 -20.68 5.95
C ARG A 266 4.75 -20.84 4.49
N ARG A 267 5.50 -19.86 3.96
CA ARG A 267 6.04 -19.92 2.57
C ARG A 267 7.26 -20.84 2.41
N TYR A 268 8.06 -21.07 3.47
CA TYR A 268 9.27 -21.90 3.43
C TYR A 268 9.43 -22.77 4.68
N SER A 269 9.71 -24.08 4.51
CA SER A 269 10.14 -24.95 5.62
C SER A 269 11.57 -24.57 6.04
N ARG A 270 11.81 -24.35 7.34
CA ARG A 270 13.18 -24.10 7.87
C ARG A 270 13.46 -24.89 9.14
N ASN A 271 14.68 -25.43 9.22
CA ASN A 271 15.28 -26.14 10.34
C ASN A 271 15.95 -25.15 11.33
N CYS A 272 15.18 -24.25 11.94
CA CYS A 272 15.63 -23.53 13.14
C CYS A 272 14.61 -23.86 14.27
N HIS A 273 15.09 -24.02 15.50
CA HIS A 273 14.33 -24.61 16.61
C HIS A 273 12.98 -23.90 16.85
N LEU A 274 11.92 -24.70 17.03
CA LEU A 274 10.60 -24.36 17.61
C LEU A 274 9.47 -23.97 16.63
N VAL A 275 8.84 -24.98 16.04
CA VAL A 275 7.58 -24.87 15.28
C VAL A 275 6.34 -24.93 16.19
N TYR A 276 6.44 -25.42 17.43
CA TYR A 276 5.28 -25.64 18.31
C TYR A 276 4.97 -24.50 19.29
N GLN A 277 5.95 -23.67 19.67
CA GLN A 277 5.74 -22.56 20.62
C GLN A 277 5.14 -21.29 19.95
N MET A 278 5.19 -21.21 18.62
CA MET A 278 4.73 -20.04 17.85
C MET A 278 3.21 -19.91 17.78
N ALA A 279 2.46 -21.02 17.65
CA ALA A 279 1.00 -20.99 17.52
C ALA A 279 0.30 -20.43 18.78
N ILE A 280 0.78 -20.79 19.97
CA ILE A 280 0.26 -20.32 21.26
C ILE A 280 0.62 -18.84 21.47
N THR A 281 1.83 -18.43 21.07
CA THR A 281 2.31 -17.05 21.24
C THR A 281 1.55 -16.06 20.33
N LEU A 282 1.20 -16.46 19.11
CA LEU A 282 0.40 -15.65 18.18
C LEU A 282 -1.03 -15.42 18.69
N GLN A 283 -1.65 -16.44 19.28
CA GLN A 283 -3.00 -16.32 19.87
C GLN A 283 -3.02 -15.36 21.07
N ILE A 284 -1.99 -15.41 21.92
CA ILE A 284 -1.84 -14.51 23.08
C ILE A 284 -1.55 -13.07 22.65
N ILE A 285 -0.72 -12.89 21.63
CA ILE A 285 -0.39 -11.57 21.06
C ILE A 285 -1.67 -10.93 20.51
N TYR A 286 -2.42 -11.62 19.66
CA TYR A 286 -3.67 -11.09 19.10
C TYR A 286 -4.73 -10.79 20.16
N GLN A 287 -4.90 -11.65 21.17
CA GLN A 287 -5.82 -11.39 22.30
C GLN A 287 -5.45 -10.13 23.09
N LYS A 288 -4.15 -9.92 23.36
CA LYS A 288 -3.70 -8.66 23.97
C LYS A 288 -3.92 -7.47 23.03
N PHE A 289 -3.67 -7.60 21.73
CA PHE A 289 -3.86 -6.52 20.76
C PHE A 289 -5.33 -6.10 20.60
N MET A 290 -6.26 -7.05 20.52
CA MET A 290 -7.70 -6.74 20.47
C MET A 290 -8.21 -6.12 21.78
N SER A 291 -7.57 -6.42 22.93
CA SER A 291 -7.93 -5.81 24.22
C SER A 291 -7.42 -4.37 24.41
N PHE A 292 -6.52 -3.88 23.56
CA PHE A 292 -6.05 -2.48 23.54
C PHE A 292 -6.78 -1.61 22.50
N LEU A 293 -7.79 -2.16 21.81
CA LEU A 293 -8.69 -1.38 20.96
C LEU A 293 -9.81 -0.78 21.83
N PRO A 294 -10.04 0.54 21.78
CA PRO A 294 -11.22 1.15 22.39
C PRO A 294 -12.51 0.69 21.71
#